data_AF-A0A9D1VJI0-F1
#
_entry.id   AF-A0A9D1VJI0-F1
#
_cell.length_a   1.000
_cell.length_b   1.000
_cell.length_c   1.000
_cell.angle_alpha   90.00
_cell.angle_beta   90.00
_cell.angle_gamma   90.00
#
_symmetry.space_group_name_H-M   'P 1'
#
loop_
_entity.id
_entity.type
_entity.pdbx_description
1 polymer ?
#
loop_
_entity_poly.entity_id
_entity_poly.type
_entity_poly.pdbx_seq_one_letter_code
_entity_poly.pdbx_strand_id
1 'polypeptide(L)'
;MLVFLYFLVCGLLFLICLHLGLHANVEKHVSKWLVWDRIFISALLIGKIVQSLRNLNHFWGINLVQILILIIIMLLVEMSFRRKRLTFGDPHLNSVVEVLSLSAVIVILI
;
A
#
# COMPACT_ATOMS: atom_id res chain seq x y z
N MET A 1 5.03 8.18 -19.61
CA MET A 1 4.88 9.30 -18.66
C MET A 1 3.62 9.18 -17.80
N LEU A 2 2.41 9.10 -18.39
CA LEU A 2 1.14 8.99 -17.64
C LEU A 2 1.07 7.81 -16.65
N VAL A 3 1.50 6.62 -17.07
CA VAL A 3 1.50 5.42 -16.21
C VAL A 3 2.42 5.57 -14.99
N PHE A 4 3.61 6.14 -15.20
CA PHE A 4 4.55 6.41 -14.10
C PHE A 4 3.97 7.44 -13.12
N LEU A 5 3.38 8.52 -13.63
CA LEU A 5 2.75 9.55 -12.80
C LEU A 5 1.58 8.98 -11.99
N TYR A 6 0.79 8.07 -12.57
CA TYR A 6 -0.28 7.36 -11.84
C TYR A 6 0.27 6.58 -10.64
N PHE A 7 1.29 5.74 -10.84
CA PHE A 7 1.88 4.96 -9.74
C PHE A 7 2.54 5.85 -8.68
N LEU A 8 3.17 6.94 -9.09
CA LEU A 8 3.80 7.88 -8.18
C LEU A 8 2.76 8.60 -7.31
N VAL A 9 1.70 9.13 -7.92
CA VAL A 9 0.64 9.84 -7.19
C VAL A 9 -0.12 8.89 -6.26
N CYS A 10 -0.56 7.73 -6.76
CA CYS A 10 -1.26 6.74 -5.93
C CYS A 10 -0.36 6.19 -4.82
N GLY A 11 0.93 5.96 -5.08
CA GLY A 11 1.91 5.51 -4.10
C GLY A 11 2.12 6.52 -2.98
N LEU A 12 2.27 7.81 -3.31
CA LEU A 12 2.41 8.86 -2.31
C LEU A 12 1.13 9.03 -1.47
N LEU A 13 -0.04 9.03 -2.10
CA LEU A 13 -1.32 9.12 -1.38
C LEU A 13 -1.54 7.95 -0.44
N PHE A 14 -1.17 6.74 -0.85
CA PHE A 14 -1.14 5.55 -0.01
C PHE A 14 -0.23 5.75 1.21
N LEU A 15 1.03 6.14 1.01
CA LEU A 15 1.97 6.33 2.13
C LEU A 15 1.51 7.41 3.11
N ILE A 16 0.91 8.51 2.62
CA ILE A 16 0.36 9.56 3.47
C ILE A 16 -0.82 9.03 4.29
N CYS A 17 -1.74 8.29 3.67
CA CYS A 17 -2.89 7.70 4.37
C CYS A 17 -2.45 6.68 5.42
N LEU A 18 -1.49 5.83 5.07
CA LEU A 18 -0.88 4.87 5.97
C LEU A 18 -0.28 5.55 7.19
N HIS A 19 0.58 6.55 6.98
CA HIS A 19 1.25 7.25 8.08
C HIS A 19 0.25 7.94 9.01
N LEU A 20 -0.71 8.68 8.45
CA LEU A 20 -1.75 9.36 9.21
C LEU A 20 -2.65 8.37 9.95
N GLY A 21 -2.96 7.22 9.36
CA GLY A 21 -3.76 6.17 10.00
C GLY A 21 -3.02 5.46 11.13
N LEU A 22 -1.75 5.11 10.92
CA LEU A 22 -0.88 4.47 11.91
C LEU A 22 -0.46 5.39 13.06
N HIS A 23 -0.59 6.72 12.90
CA HIS A 23 -0.36 7.71 13.96
C HIS A 23 -1.63 8.39 14.49
N ALA A 24 -2.82 8.13 13.94
CA ALA A 24 -4.06 8.69 14.46
C ALA A 24 -4.37 8.21 15.89
N ASN A 25 -4.62 9.15 16.80
CA ASN A 25 -4.94 8.87 18.21
C ASN A 25 -6.43 8.51 18.44
N VAL A 26 -7.30 8.81 17.47
CA VAL A 26 -8.75 8.63 17.59
C VAL A 26 -9.21 7.47 16.71
N GLU A 27 -9.83 6.45 17.30
CA GLU A 27 -10.28 5.22 16.60
C GLU A 27 -11.15 5.49 15.37
N LYS A 28 -12.06 6.48 15.46
CA LYS A 28 -12.93 6.88 14.34
C LYS A 28 -12.14 7.40 13.14
N HIS A 29 -10.98 8.02 13.37
CA HIS A 29 -10.08 8.44 12.31
C HIS A 29 -9.29 7.25 11.75
N VAL A 30 -8.83 6.32 12.59
CA VAL A 30 -8.14 5.08 12.15
C VAL A 30 -8.99 4.30 11.15
N SER A 31 -10.29 4.15 11.40
CA SER A 31 -11.18 3.45 10.46
C SER A 31 -11.39 4.21 9.15
N LYS A 32 -11.43 5.55 9.17
CA LYS A 32 -11.54 6.35 7.94
C LYS A 32 -10.26 6.26 7.12
N TRP A 33 -9.10 6.37 7.76
CA TRP A 33 -7.80 6.24 7.11
C TRP A 33 -7.63 4.87 6.47
N LEU A 34 -8.04 3.79 7.15
CA LEU A 34 -8.02 2.45 6.56
C LEU A 34 -8.84 2.34 5.26
N VAL A 35 -10.01 2.99 5.19
CA VAL A 35 -10.84 2.96 3.97
C VAL A 35 -10.10 3.65 2.82
N TRP A 36 -9.51 4.81 3.06
CA TRP A 36 -8.69 5.50 2.06
C TRP A 36 -7.49 4.66 1.65
N ASP A 37 -6.80 4.04 2.60
CA ASP A 37 -5.64 3.21 2.35
C ASP A 37 -5.98 2.01 1.47
N ARG A 38 -7.12 1.35 1.74
CA ARG A 38 -7.68 0.27 0.91
C ARG A 38 -7.97 0.74 -0.51
N ILE A 39 -8.51 1.95 -0.69
CA ILE A 39 -8.81 2.48 -2.03
C ILE A 39 -7.50 2.68 -2.80
N PHE A 40 -6.50 3.31 -2.20
CA PHE A 40 -5.23 3.60 -2.89
C PHE A 40 -4.43 2.34 -3.18
N ILE A 41 -4.31 1.39 -2.25
CA ILE A 41 -3.61 0.14 -2.50
C ILE A 41 -4.33 -0.73 -3.54
N SER A 42 -5.67 -0.72 -3.56
CA SER A 42 -6.44 -1.41 -4.60
C SER A 42 -6.25 -0.77 -5.97
N ALA A 43 -6.18 0.57 -6.04
CA ALA A 43 -5.88 1.28 -7.27
C ALA A 43 -4.47 0.95 -7.81
N LEU A 44 -3.47 0.84 -6.92
CA LEU A 44 -2.12 0.38 -7.30
C LEU A 44 -2.14 -1.06 -7.82
N LEU A 45 -2.87 -1.95 -7.14
CA LEU A 45 -3.01 -3.36 -7.54
C LEU A 45 -3.66 -3.49 -8.93
N ILE A 46 -4.80 -2.84 -9.15
CA ILE A 46 -5.50 -2.83 -10.44
C ILE A 46 -4.60 -2.26 -11.53
N GLY A 47 -3.92 -1.14 -11.25
CA GLY A 47 -2.96 -0.53 -12.16
C GLY A 47 -1.86 -1.50 -12.58
N LYS A 48 -1.28 -2.25 -11.64
CA LYS A 48 -0.25 -3.26 -11.93
C LYS A 48 -0.80 -4.47 -12.68
N ILE A 49 -2.01 -4.93 -12.39
CA ILE A 49 -2.66 -6.01 -13.14
C ILE A 49 -2.85 -5.57 -14.61
N VAL A 50 -3.40 -4.37 -14.83
CA VAL A 50 -3.60 -3.82 -16.18
C VAL A 50 -2.26 -3.65 -16.90
N GLN A 51 -1.23 -3.14 -16.22
CA GLN A 51 0.11 -3.03 -16.79
C GLN A 51 0.71 -4.40 -17.15
N SER A 52 0.50 -5.41 -16.30
CA SER A 52 0.97 -6.77 -16.55
C SER A 52 0.28 -7.41 -17.76
N LEU A 53 -1.04 -7.24 -17.89
CA LEU A 53 -1.81 -7.70 -19.05
C LEU A 53 -1.39 -7.00 -20.34
N ARG A 54 -1.05 -5.70 -20.28
CA ARG A 54 -0.60 -4.94 -21.45
C ARG A 54 0.82 -5.31 -21.88
N ASN A 55 1.69 -5.70 -20.94
CA ASN A 55 3.12 -5.96 -21.18
C ASN A 55 3.47 -7.46 -21.11
N LEU A 56 2.54 -8.33 -21.51
CA LEU A 56 2.62 -9.80 -21.41
C LEU A 56 3.96 -10.43 -21.81
N ASN A 57 4.70 -9.85 -22.76
CA ASN A 57 5.91 -10.47 -23.31
C ASN A 57 7.25 -9.98 -22.75
N HIS A 58 7.34 -8.80 -22.11
CA HIS A 58 8.66 -8.20 -21.84
C HIS A 58 9.08 -8.17 -20.36
N PHE A 59 8.13 -8.21 -19.41
CA PHE A 59 8.44 -8.13 -17.97
C PHE A 59 7.43 -8.86 -17.06
N TRP A 60 6.84 -9.95 -17.56
CA TRP A 60 5.73 -10.63 -16.88
C TRP A 60 6.10 -11.14 -15.47
N GLY A 61 7.31 -11.70 -15.30
CA GLY A 61 7.79 -12.18 -14.01
C GLY A 61 7.94 -11.08 -12.95
N ILE A 62 8.54 -9.94 -13.32
CA ILE A 62 8.72 -8.80 -12.40
C ILE A 62 7.36 -8.23 -11.98
N ASN A 63 6.44 -8.06 -12.92
CA ASN A 63 5.09 -7.57 -12.63
C ASN A 63 4.32 -8.52 -11.69
N LEU A 64 4.46 -9.84 -11.85
CA LEU A 64 3.86 -10.82 -10.95
C LEU A 64 4.40 -10.70 -9.53
N VAL A 65 5.72 -10.55 -9.36
CA VAL A 65 6.34 -10.34 -8.05
C VAL A 65 5.85 -9.04 -7.42
N GLN A 66 5.77 -7.95 -8.19
CA GLN A 66 5.23 -6.66 -7.71
C GLN A 66 3.75 -6.77 -7.26
N ILE A 67 2.92 -7.54 -7.98
CA ILE A 67 1.52 -7.80 -7.60
C ILE A 67 1.46 -8.59 -6.28
N LEU A 68 2.28 -9.64 -6.13
CA LEU A 68 2.34 -10.42 -4.89
C LEU A 68 2.77 -9.56 -3.70
N ILE A 69 3.77 -8.69 -3.89
CA ILE A 69 4.20 -7.74 -2.86
C ILE A 69 3.04 -6.83 -2.45
N LEU A 70 2.29 -6.27 -3.40
CA LEU A 70 1.13 -5.42 -3.10
C LEU A 70 0.05 -6.15 -2.28
N ILE A 71 -0.20 -7.43 -2.58
CA ILE A 71 -1.15 -8.25 -1.81
C ILE A 71 -0.66 -8.44 -0.37
N ILE A 72 0.62 -8.77 -0.19
CA ILE A 72 1.21 -8.96 1.14
C ILE A 72 1.13 -7.65 1.95
N ILE A 73 1.48 -6.52 1.33
CA ILE A 73 1.39 -5.19 1.97
C ILE A 73 -0.05 -4.89 2.37
N MET A 74 -1.03 -5.15 1.50
CA MET A 74 -2.44 -4.95 1.81
C MET A 74 -2.87 -5.74 3.05
N LEU A 75 -2.46 -7.01 3.15
CA LEU A 75 -2.75 -7.83 4.33
C LEU A 75 -2.05 -7.31 5.59
N LEU A 76 -0.78 -6.90 5.49
CA LEU A 76 -0.02 -6.35 6.61
C LEU A 76 -0.64 -5.05 7.13
N VAL A 77 -1.00 -4.14 6.24
CA VAL A 77 -1.72 -2.90 6.58
C VAL A 77 -3.00 -3.22 7.31
N GLU A 78 -3.82 -4.14 6.77
CA GLU A 78 -5.09 -4.50 7.38
C GLU A 78 -4.93 -5.09 8.79
N MET A 79 -3.94 -5.97 8.97
CA MET A 79 -3.60 -6.52 10.29
C MET A 79 -3.12 -5.43 11.25
N SER A 80 -2.29 -4.50 10.80
CA SER A 80 -1.78 -3.39 11.63
C SER A 80 -2.90 -2.44 12.06
N PHE A 81 -3.78 -2.04 11.15
CA PHE A 81 -4.95 -1.22 11.50
C PHE A 81 -5.96 -1.96 12.38
N ARG A 82 -6.10 -3.28 12.21
CA ARG A 82 -6.93 -4.10 13.11
C ARG A 82 -6.32 -4.15 14.50
N ARG A 83 -5.01 -4.42 14.61
CA ARG A 83 -4.29 -4.45 15.90
C ARG A 83 -4.33 -3.09 16.58
N LYS A 84 -4.14 -2.00 15.84
CA LYS A 84 -4.24 -0.64 16.38
C LYS A 84 -5.62 -0.31 16.96
N ARG A 85 -6.70 -0.79 16.33
CA ARG A 85 -8.07 -0.66 16.86
C ARG A 85 -8.33 -1.50 18.11
N LEU A 86 -7.57 -2.58 18.34
CA LEU A 86 -7.79 -3.51 19.45
C LEU A 86 -6.90 -3.25 20.66
N THR A 87 -5.67 -2.75 20.46
CA THR A 87 -4.65 -2.70 21.53
C THR A 87 -3.87 -1.40 21.59
N PHE A 88 -4.45 -0.27 21.17
CA PHE A 88 -3.77 1.05 21.04
C PHE A 88 -2.56 1.10 20.07
N GLY A 89 -2.20 -0.03 19.46
CA GLY A 89 -1.11 -0.15 18.48
C GLY A 89 0.25 -0.44 19.13
N ASP A 90 1.14 -1.01 18.33
CA ASP A 90 2.53 -1.28 18.72
C ASP A 90 3.43 -0.38 17.87
N PRO A 91 4.16 0.59 18.47
CA PRO A 91 4.91 1.59 17.71
C PRO A 91 6.01 0.95 16.86
N HIS A 92 6.63 -0.13 17.34
CA HIS A 92 7.66 -0.82 16.58
C HIS A 92 7.06 -1.51 15.35
N LEU A 93 5.91 -2.16 15.51
CA LEU A 93 5.22 -2.82 14.39
C LEU A 93 4.72 -1.82 13.34
N ASN A 94 4.23 -0.67 13.79
CA ASN A 94 3.80 0.41 12.90
C ASN A 94 4.96 0.91 12.04
N SER A 95 6.12 1.18 12.65
CA SER A 95 7.32 1.60 11.92
C SER A 95 7.79 0.54 10.91
N VAL A 96 7.73 -0.75 11.27
CA VAL A 96 8.07 -1.84 10.34
C VAL A 96 7.13 -1.86 9.14
N VAL A 97 5.82 -1.69 9.35
CA VAL A 97 4.83 -1.67 8.27
C VAL A 97 5.01 -0.45 7.37
N GLU A 98 5.31 0.73 7.94
CA GLU A 98 5.64 1.92 7.16
C GLU A 98 6.88 1.70 6.28
N VAL A 99 7.97 1.18 6.83
CA VAL A 99 9.20 0.93 6.06
C VAL A 99 8.97 -0.11 4.96
N LEU A 100 8.23 -1.18 5.24
CA LEU A 100 7.88 -2.19 4.24
C LEU A 100 6.97 -1.62 3.14
N SER A 101 6.01 -0.77 3.50
CA SER A 101 5.13 -0.10 2.53
C SER A 101 5.89 0.86 1.62
N LEU A 102 6.87 1.58 2.17
CA LEU A 102 7.71 2.50 1.43
C LEU A 102 8.62 1.74 0.46
N SER A 103 9.25 0.67 0.91
CA SER A 103 10.08 -0.17 0.03
C SER A 103 9.25 -0.82 -1.08
N ALA A 104 8.04 -1.28 -0.79
CA ALA A 104 7.12 -1.78 -1.80
C ALA A 104 6.77 -0.72 -2.86
N VAL A 105 6.45 0.52 -2.45
CA VAL A 105 6.16 1.62 -3.39
C VAL A 105 7.37 1.92 -4.27
N ILE A 106 8.59 1.92 -3.73
CA ILE A 106 9.81 2.09 -4.53
C ILE A 106 9.94 0.96 -5.56
N VAL A 107 9.77 -0.30 -5.14
CA VAL A 107 9.87 -1.46 -6.02
C VAL A 107 8.82 -1.43 -7.14
N ILE A 108 7.64 -0.87 -6.89
CA ILE A 108 6.56 -0.70 -7.87
C ILE A 108 6.89 0.37 -8.92
N LEU A 109 7.66 1.39 -8.53
CA LEU A 109 8.07 2.51 -9.40
C LEU A 109 9.23 2.15 -10.34
N ILE A 110 9.97 1.09 -10.02
CA ILE A 110 10.98 0.46 -10.88
C ILE A 110 10.28 -0.42 -11.93
#